data_AF-A0A0G1SHS6-F1
#
_entry.id   AF-A0A0G1SHS6-F1
#
_cell.length_a   1.000
_cell.length_b   1.000
_cell.length_c   1.000
_cell.angle_alpha   90.00
_cell.angle_beta   90.00
_cell.angle_gamma   90.00
#
_symmetry.space_group_name_H-M   'P 1'
#
loop_
_entity.id
_entity.type
_entity.pdbx_description
1 polymer ?
#
loop_
_entity_poly.entity_id
_entity_poly.type
_entity_poly.pdbx_seq_one_letter_code
_entity_poly.pdbx_strand_id
1 'polypeptide(L)'
;MDIVTLQVPMHKSLRDTAAAVAADYGFSSLQEAVRIYLSKLAKRQLSVSITEEPTVRLSKKNERRYLKMEADFRAGRNFKTANSLDEFFAQLEGR
;
A
#
# COMPACT_ATOMS: atom_id res chain seq x y z
N MET A 1 11.14 30.47 -18.44
CA MET A 1 11.03 29.13 -17.84
C MET A 1 12.22 28.97 -16.91
N ASP A 2 11.99 28.98 -15.61
CA ASP A 2 13.06 28.78 -14.62
C ASP A 2 13.24 27.27 -14.40
N ILE A 3 14.24 26.70 -15.07
CA ILE A 3 14.49 25.26 -15.10
C ILE A 3 15.91 25.02 -14.59
N VAL A 4 16.04 24.14 -13.60
CA VAL A 4 17.32 23.74 -13.02
C VAL A 4 17.53 22.24 -13.18
N THR A 5 18.77 21.85 -13.44
CA THR A 5 19.18 20.44 -13.54
C THR A 5 19.62 19.93 -12.17
N LEU A 6 19.09 18.78 -11.75
CA LEU A 6 19.55 18.05 -10.56
C LEU A 6 20.51 16.93 -11.00
N GLN A 7 21.74 16.95 -10.48
CA GLN A 7 22.73 15.88 -10.68
C GLN A 7 22.97 15.14 -9.37
N VAL A 8 22.80 13.82 -9.38
CA VAL A 8 23.03 12.95 -8.23
C VAL A 8 23.99 11.84 -8.65
N PRO A 9 25.26 11.86 -8.20
CA PRO A 9 26.19 10.77 -8.43
C PRO A 9 25.66 9.48 -7.80
N MET A 10 25.58 8.40 -8.58
CA MET A 10 25.15 7.10 -8.10
C MET A 10 25.71 5.98 -8.95
N HIS A 11 25.73 4.78 -8.39
CA HIS A 11 26.16 3.60 -9.13
C HIS A 11 25.21 3.32 -10.29
N LYS A 12 25.77 2.93 -11.45
CA LYS A 12 24.98 2.68 -12.66
C LYS A 12 23.89 1.62 -12.43
N SER A 13 24.21 0.54 -11.72
CA SER A 13 23.23 -0.51 -11.44
C SER A 13 22.04 -0.01 -10.61
N LEU A 14 22.26 0.87 -9.62
CA LEU A 14 21.17 1.43 -8.83
C LEU A 14 20.24 2.26 -9.71
N ARG A 15 20.80 3.09 -10.60
CA ARG A 15 20.03 3.89 -11.55
C ARG A 15 19.22 3.02 -12.50
N ASP A 16 19.82 1.95 -13.04
CA ASP A 16 19.17 1.06 -13.99
C ASP A 16 18.03 0.27 -13.30
N THR A 17 18.26 -0.27 -12.10
CA THR A 17 17.22 -0.96 -11.31
C THR A 17 16.09 -0.01 -10.92
N ALA A 18 16.41 1.19 -10.44
CA ALA A 18 15.40 2.17 -10.06
C ALA A 18 14.57 2.65 -11.27
N ALA A 19 15.18 2.77 -12.45
CA ALA A 19 14.47 3.12 -13.68
C ALA A 19 13.50 2.02 -14.11
N ALA A 20 13.89 0.74 -13.98
CA ALA A 20 13.00 -0.39 -14.26
C ALA A 20 11.78 -0.40 -13.32
N VAL A 21 12.01 -0.28 -12.00
CA VAL A 21 10.91 -0.23 -11.02
C VAL A 21 10.01 1.00 -11.23
N ALA A 22 10.58 2.15 -11.60
CA ALA A 22 9.79 3.34 -11.92
C ALA A 22 8.88 3.10 -13.15
N ALA A 23 9.38 2.40 -14.17
CA ALA A 23 8.57 2.01 -15.32
C ALA A 23 7.44 1.05 -14.93
N ASP A 24 7.71 0.08 -14.04
CA ASP A 24 6.71 -0.85 -13.52
C ASP A 24 5.61 -0.12 -12.72
N TYR A 25 5.95 0.97 -12.03
CA TYR A 25 5.00 1.87 -11.38
C TYR A 25 4.25 2.82 -12.33
N GLY A 26 4.53 2.76 -13.64
CA GLY A 26 3.87 3.54 -14.68
C GLY A 26 4.47 4.91 -14.95
N PHE A 27 5.67 5.21 -14.43
CA PHE A 27 6.37 6.46 -14.77
C PHE A 27 7.01 6.36 -16.16
N SER A 28 6.97 7.48 -16.90
CA SER A 28 7.58 7.55 -18.24
C SER A 28 9.11 7.63 -18.17
N SER A 29 9.66 8.05 -17.02
CA SER A 29 11.10 8.16 -16.80
C SER A 29 11.43 8.20 -15.30
N LEU A 30 12.67 7.86 -14.96
CA LEU A 30 13.18 8.01 -13.60
C LEU A 30 13.12 9.48 -13.12
N GLN A 31 13.36 10.44 -14.03
CA GLN A 31 13.33 11.87 -13.72
C GLN A 31 11.93 12.35 -13.34
N GLU A 32 10.88 11.78 -13.94
CA GLU A 32 9.49 12.06 -13.57
C GLU A 32 9.19 11.62 -12.13
N ALA A 33 9.58 10.38 -11.79
CA ALA A 33 9.44 9.85 -10.44
C ALA A 33 10.17 10.74 -9.41
N VAL A 34 11.40 11.17 -9.72
CA VAL A 34 12.19 12.09 -8.87
C VAL A 34 11.49 13.44 -8.73
N ARG A 35 10.92 14.02 -9.80
CA ARG A 35 10.17 15.29 -9.72
C ARG A 35 8.95 15.19 -8.82
N ILE A 36 8.21 14.08 -8.88
CA ILE A 36 7.04 13.85 -8.02
C ILE A 36 7.50 13.73 -6.57
N TYR A 37 8.54 12.94 -6.32
CA TYR A 37 9.11 12.78 -4.98
C TYR A 37 9.53 14.13 -4.39
N LEU A 38 10.32 14.92 -5.12
CA LEU A 38 10.75 16.26 -4.66
C LEU A 38 9.57 17.21 -4.46
N SER A 39 8.53 17.14 -5.30
CA SER A 39 7.31 17.93 -5.15
C SER A 39 6.54 17.59 -3.88
N LYS A 40 6.48 16.30 -3.53
CA LYS A 40 5.87 15.83 -2.27
C LYS A 40 6.73 16.18 -1.07
N LEU A 41 8.05 16.07 -1.20
CA LEU A 41 9.02 16.45 -0.17
C LEU A 41 8.89 17.93 0.20
N ALA A 42 8.85 18.81 -0.80
CA ALA A 42 8.71 20.26 -0.61
C ALA A 42 7.40 20.64 0.10
N LYS A 43 6.35 19.81 -0.04
CA LYS A 43 5.05 20.00 0.61
C LYS A 43 4.94 19.31 1.98
N ARG A 44 6.01 18.69 2.50
CA ARG A 44 5.99 17.83 3.70
C ARG A 44 4.95 16.70 3.62
N GLN A 45 4.70 16.20 2.41
CA GLN A 45 3.74 15.11 2.15
C GLN A 45 4.41 13.74 2.06
N LEU A 46 5.69 13.65 2.41
CA LEU A 46 6.43 12.39 2.49
C LEU A 46 6.67 12.03 3.95
N SER A 47 6.21 10.84 4.32
CA SER A 47 6.66 10.15 5.54
C SER A 47 7.62 9.07 5.09
N VAL A 48 8.89 9.16 5.48
CA VAL A 48 9.87 8.11 5.22
C VAL A 48 9.77 7.10 6.36
N SER A 49 9.20 5.93 6.10
CA SER A 49 9.26 4.79 7.00
C SER A 49 10.25 3.77 6.43
N ILE A 50 11.24 3.38 7.23
CA ILE A 50 12.05 2.20 6.93
C ILE A 50 11.22 1.01 7.38
N THR A 51 10.42 0.49 6.46
CA THR A 51 9.69 -0.75 6.67
C THR A 51 10.50 -1.84 5.98
N GLU A 52 11.24 -2.65 6.75
CA GLU A 52 11.42 -4.03 6.31
C GLU A 52 10.01 -4.56 6.18
N GLU A 53 9.54 -4.91 4.98
CA GLU A 53 8.21 -5.47 4.83
C GLU A 53 7.97 -6.50 5.93
N PRO A 54 6.97 -6.36 6.82
CA PRO A 54 6.24 -7.54 7.16
C PRO A 54 5.32 -7.73 5.96
N THR A 55 5.69 -8.62 5.03
CA THR A 55 4.63 -9.49 4.51
C THR A 55 4.02 -10.06 5.77
N VAL A 56 2.85 -9.58 6.19
CA VAL A 56 2.18 -10.04 7.41
C VAL A 56 1.89 -11.53 7.17
N ARG A 57 2.84 -12.38 7.54
CA ARG A 57 2.74 -13.83 7.41
C ARG A 57 1.85 -14.26 8.56
N LEU A 58 0.57 -14.45 8.25
CA LEU A 58 -0.35 -15.05 9.19
C LEU A 58 0.21 -16.40 9.64
N SER A 59 0.08 -16.71 10.93
CA SER A 59 0.32 -18.08 11.38
C SER A 59 -0.63 -19.03 10.63
N LYS A 60 -0.24 -20.30 10.45
CA LYS A 60 -1.09 -21.32 9.81
C LYS A 60 -2.50 -21.37 10.40
N LYS A 61 -2.64 -21.09 11.71
CA LYS A 61 -3.94 -21.00 12.40
C LYS A 61 -4.77 -19.81 11.92
N ASN A 62 -4.16 -18.63 11.84
CA ASN A 62 -4.84 -17.41 11.42
C ASN A 62 -5.19 -17.45 9.94
N GLU A 63 -4.29 -17.92 9.09
CA GLU A 63 -4.55 -18.12 7.66
C GLU A 63 -5.77 -19.02 7.42
N ARG A 64 -5.82 -20.18 8.09
CA ARG A 64 -7.01 -21.06 8.05
C ARG A 64 -8.29 -20.37 8.52
N ARG A 65 -8.20 -19.50 9.53
CA ARG A 65 -9.36 -18.74 10.04
C ARG A 65 -9.89 -17.78 8.96
N TYR A 66 -9.00 -17.03 8.31
CA TYR A 66 -9.40 -16.09 7.26
C TYR A 66 -9.92 -16.80 6.00
N LEU A 67 -9.28 -17.89 5.57
CA LEU A 67 -9.78 -18.71 4.47
C LEU A 67 -11.17 -19.28 4.74
N LYS A 68 -11.44 -19.69 6.00
CA LYS A 68 -12.78 -20.11 6.40
C LYS A 68 -13.79 -18.96 6.35
N MET A 69 -13.44 -17.78 6.85
CA MET A 69 -14.31 -16.59 6.81
C MET A 69 -14.66 -16.22 5.37
N GLU A 70 -13.70 -16.28 4.45
CA GLU A 70 -13.93 -16.02 3.03
C GLU A 70 -14.85 -17.07 2.39
N ALA A 71 -14.63 -18.36 2.67
CA ALA A 71 -15.50 -19.43 2.20
C ALA A 71 -16.93 -19.29 2.73
N ASP A 72 -17.08 -18.93 4.01
CA ASP A 72 -18.38 -18.72 4.64
C ASP A 72 -19.11 -17.50 4.05
N PHE A 73 -18.40 -16.39 3.81
CA PHE A 73 -18.94 -15.21 3.14
C PHE A 73 -19.42 -15.53 1.71
N ARG A 74 -18.61 -16.24 0.90
CA ARG A 74 -18.99 -16.67 -0.46
C ARG A 74 -20.20 -17.63 -0.46
N ALA A 75 -20.29 -18.49 0.54
CA ALA A 75 -21.39 -19.44 0.71
C ALA A 75 -22.65 -18.81 1.34
N GLY A 76 -22.63 -17.52 1.67
CA GLY A 76 -23.78 -16.83 2.22
C GLY A 76 -24.11 -17.25 3.67
N ARG A 77 -23.13 -17.72 4.45
CA ARG A 77 -23.35 -18.23 5.82
C ARG A 77 -22.36 -17.64 6.82
N ASN A 78 -22.69 -17.73 8.11
CA ASN A 78 -21.83 -17.28 9.22
C ASN A 78 -21.35 -15.81 9.13
N PHE A 79 -22.14 -14.93 8.50
CA PHE A 79 -21.95 -13.49 8.53
C PHE A 79 -23.29 -12.80 8.79
N LYS A 80 -23.25 -11.56 9.26
CA LYS A 80 -24.42 -10.68 9.38
C LYS A 80 -24.14 -9.40 8.61
N THR A 81 -25.18 -8.82 8.04
CA THR A 81 -25.13 -7.47 7.47
C THR A 81 -25.83 -6.52 8.42
N ALA A 82 -25.45 -5.25 8.35
CA ALA A 82 -26.13 -4.17 9.05
C ALA A 82 -26.27 -2.99 8.08
N ASN A 83 -27.43 -2.35 8.08
CA ASN A 83 -27.73 -1.21 7.21
C ASN A 83 -27.55 0.13 7.95
N SER A 84 -27.22 0.09 9.24
CA SER A 84 -26.92 1.27 10.06
C SER A 84 -25.89 0.95 11.15
N LEU A 85 -25.26 1.99 11.69
CA LEU A 85 -24.34 1.85 12.82
C LEU A 85 -25.06 1.32 14.07
N ASP A 86 -26.27 1.80 14.34
CA ASP A 86 -27.08 1.35 15.48
C ASP A 86 -27.39 -0.15 15.38
N GLU A 87 -27.76 -0.63 14.18
CA GLU A 87 -27.98 -2.05 13.92
C GLU A 87 -26.69 -2.87 14.09
N PHE A 88 -25.55 -2.35 13.61
CA PHE A 88 -24.25 -3.00 13.77
C PHE A 88 -23.88 -3.16 15.26
N PHE A 89 -24.02 -2.10 16.06
CA PHE A 89 -23.71 -2.16 17.50
C PHE A 89 -24.66 -3.07 18.26
N ALA A 90 -25.97 -3.05 17.95
CA ALA A 90 -26.93 -3.96 18.54
C ALA A 90 -26.56 -5.44 18.29
N GLN A 91 -26.03 -5.77 17.11
CA GLN A 91 -25.57 -7.12 16.77
C GLN A 91 -24.31 -7.56 17.54
N LEU A 92 -23.46 -6.62 17.97
CA LEU A 92 -22.23 -6.90 18.72
C LEU A 92 -22.46 -7.03 20.23
N GLU A 93 -23.39 -6.25 20.78
CA GLU A 93 -23.65 -6.17 22.22
C GLU A 93 -24.52 -7.32 22.78
N GLY A 94 -25.06 -8.19 21.91
CA GLY A 94 -25.71 -9.43 22.33
C GLY A 94 -26.92 -9.25 23.26
N ARG A 95 -27.91 -8.47 22.83
CA ARG A 95 -29.29 -8.56 23.35
C ARG A 95 -30.17 -9.40 22.42
#